data_AF-A0AAJ1TJZ3-F1
#
_entry.id   AF-A0AAJ1TJZ3-F1
#
_cell.length_a   1.000
_cell.length_b   1.000
_cell.length_c   1.000
_cell.angle_alpha   90.00
_cell.angle_beta   90.00
_cell.angle_gamma   90.00
#
_symmetry.space_group_name_H-M   'P 1'
#
loop_
_entity.id
_entity.type
_entity.pdbx_description
1 polymer ?
#
loop_
_entity_poly.entity_id
_entity_poly.type
_entity_poly.pdbx_seq_one_letter_code
_entity_poly.pdbx_strand_id
1 'polypeptide(L)'
;MYLLYVVIGVLFLVNGITHLFSGQASLAVHYFLLLLFSHVIVSELYLKKPFGRNIYLLATILLVVDGIYQFFIERSIFAGIIGLFFGFSLWQSHQRLKR
;
A
#
# COMPACT_ATOMS: atom_id res chain seq x y z
N MET A 1 14.43 3.12 12.18
CA MET A 1 13.53 2.34 11.30
C MET A 1 12.07 2.78 11.42
N TYR A 2 11.47 2.89 12.62
CA TYR A 2 10.09 3.40 12.79
C TYR A 2 9.84 4.76 12.12
N LEU A 3 10.72 5.73 12.40
CA LEU A 3 10.65 7.09 11.87
C LEU A 3 10.63 7.12 10.33
N LEU A 4 11.32 6.18 9.69
CA LEU A 4 11.36 6.06 8.23
C LEU A 4 10.00 5.61 7.67
N TYR A 5 9.31 4.67 8.30
CA TYR A 5 7.95 4.27 7.90
C TYR A 5 6.92 5.38 8.14
N VAL A 6 7.07 6.14 9.23
CA VAL A 6 6.21 7.30 9.49
C VAL A 6 6.43 8.38 8.43
N VAL A 7 7.68 8.71 8.11
CA VAL A 7 8.01 9.67 7.05
C VAL A 7 7.48 9.20 5.69
N ILE A 8 7.68 7.93 5.33
CA ILE A 8 7.13 7.35 4.10
C ILE A 8 5.61 7.43 4.08
N GLY A 9 4.93 7.11 5.19
CA GLY A 9 3.49 7.24 5.32
C GLY A 9 3.02 8.68 5.10
N VAL A 10 3.67 9.66 5.74
CA VAL A 10 3.34 11.08 5.55
C VAL A 10 3.56 11.50 4.10
N LEU A 11 4.63 11.05 3.44
CA LEU A 11 4.88 11.33 2.02
C LEU A 11 3.77 10.76 1.12
N PHE A 12 3.33 9.53 1.38
CA PHE A 12 2.21 8.93 0.65
C PHE A 12 0.89 9.65 0.92
N LEU A 13 0.65 10.11 2.15
CA LEU A 13 -0.53 10.91 2.49
C LEU A 13 -0.54 12.24 1.73
N VAL A 14 0.58 12.97 1.76
CA VAL A 14 0.71 14.26 1.08
C VAL A 14 0.53 14.07 -0.43
N ASN A 15 1.20 13.08 -1.04
CA ASN A 15 1.04 12.80 -2.46
C ASN A 15 -0.38 12.35 -2.83
N GLY A 16 -1.02 11.52 -1.99
CA GLY A 16 -2.41 11.13 -2.20
C GLY A 16 -3.35 12.34 -2.23
N ILE A 17 -3.18 13.26 -1.29
CA ILE A 17 -3.96 14.50 -1.22
C ILE A 17 -3.67 15.41 -2.42
N THR A 18 -2.40 15.65 -2.76
CA THR A 18 -2.06 16.52 -3.89
C THR A 18 -2.60 15.99 -5.21
N HIS A 19 -2.45 14.68 -5.47
CA HIS A 19 -2.99 14.05 -6.68
C HIS A 19 -4.52 14.04 -6.72
N LEU A 20 -5.18 13.95 -5.55
CA LEU A 20 -6.64 14.05 -5.46
C LEU A 20 -7.13 15.42 -5.90
N PHE A 21 -6.49 16.49 -5.42
CA PHE A 21 -6.85 17.87 -5.76
C PHE A 21 -6.36 18.32 -7.14
N SER A 22 -5.39 17.62 -7.74
CA SER A 22 -4.92 17.88 -9.10
C SER A 22 -5.73 17.15 -10.19
N GLY A 23 -6.79 16.43 -9.81
CA GLY A 23 -7.63 15.67 -10.75
C GLY A 23 -7.02 14.34 -11.22
N GLN A 24 -5.91 13.88 -10.64
CA GLN A 24 -5.28 12.60 -10.94
C GLN A 24 -5.75 11.52 -9.97
N ALA A 25 -7.06 11.24 -10.01
CA ALA A 25 -7.73 10.38 -9.03
C ALA A 25 -7.12 8.97 -8.92
N SER A 26 -6.68 8.39 -10.02
CA SER A 26 -6.04 7.07 -10.04
C SER A 26 -4.74 7.04 -9.22
N LEU A 27 -3.83 7.99 -9.46
CA LEU A 27 -2.58 8.11 -8.70
C LEU A 27 -2.86 8.43 -7.23
N ALA A 28 -3.88 9.24 -6.93
CA ALA A 28 -4.29 9.51 -5.56
C ALA A 28 -4.66 8.21 -4.82
N VAL A 29 -5.48 7.36 -5.43
CA VAL A 29 -5.85 6.04 -4.88
C VAL A 29 -4.62 5.17 -4.68
N HIS A 30 -3.71 5.13 -5.65
CA HIS A 30 -2.45 4.39 -5.54
C HIS A 30 -1.66 4.80 -4.29
N TYR A 31 -1.42 6.10 -4.09
CA TYR A 31 -0.71 6.59 -2.92
C TYR A 31 -1.46 6.34 -1.61
N PHE A 32 -2.78 6.40 -1.58
CA PHE A 32 -3.55 6.04 -0.39
C PHE A 32 -3.49 4.54 -0.06
N LEU A 33 -3.41 3.67 -1.07
CA LEU A 33 -3.19 2.24 -0.85
C LEU A 33 -1.78 1.95 -0.32
N LEU A 34 -0.77 2.67 -0.79
CA LEU A 34 0.60 2.61 -0.23
C LEU A 34 0.68 3.14 1.21
N LEU A 35 -0.11 4.16 1.53
CA LEU A 35 -0.28 4.63 2.91
C LEU A 35 -0.91 3.53 3.79
N LEU A 36 -1.98 2.88 3.31
CA LEU A 36 -2.62 1.77 4.01
C LEU A 36 -1.63 0.63 4.27
N PHE A 37 -0.83 0.26 3.26
CA PHE A 37 0.27 -0.70 3.39
C PHE A 37 1.24 -0.31 4.50
N SER A 38 1.72 0.93 4.48
CA SER A 38 2.66 1.45 5.47
C SER A 38 2.06 1.39 6.88
N HIS A 39 0.78 1.72 7.02
CA HIS A 39 0.07 1.63 8.29
C HIS A 39 -0.06 0.19 8.79
N VAL A 40 -0.39 -0.77 7.93
CA VAL A 40 -0.48 -2.20 8.27
C VAL A 40 0.87 -2.72 8.76
N ILE A 41 1.96 -2.40 8.06
CA ILE A 41 3.31 -2.80 8.45
C ILE A 41 3.73 -2.17 9.78
N VAL A 42 3.44 -0.89 9.98
CA VAL A 42 3.78 -0.20 11.24
C VAL A 42 3.07 -0.86 12.42
N SER A 43 1.79 -1.19 12.26
CA SER A 43 1.00 -1.87 13.28
C SER A 43 1.51 -3.28 13.58
N GLU A 44 1.93 -4.02 12.56
CA GLU A 44 2.53 -5.36 12.72
C GLU A 44 3.88 -5.29 13.45
N LEU A 45 4.83 -4.51 12.93
CA LEU A 45 6.23 -4.54 13.36
C LEU A 45 6.47 -3.76 14.66
N TYR A 46 5.84 -2.60 14.84
CA TYR A 46 6.17 -1.68 15.93
C TYR A 46 5.16 -1.70 17.05
N LEU A 47 3.87 -1.74 16.70
CA LEU A 47 2.83 -1.83 17.73
C LEU A 47 2.65 -3.26 18.26
N LYS A 48 3.28 -4.26 17.60
CA LYS A 48 3.13 -5.70 17.89
C LYS A 48 1.66 -6.13 17.99
N LYS A 49 0.79 -5.41 17.28
CA LYS A 49 -0.66 -5.61 17.21
C LYS A 49 -1.00 -5.90 15.75
N PRO A 50 -0.71 -7.12 15.27
CA PRO A 50 -1.04 -7.48 13.90
C PRO A 50 -2.56 -7.35 13.71
N PHE A 51 -2.95 -6.83 12.56
CA PHE A 51 -4.35 -6.81 12.17
C PHE A 51 -4.88 -8.23 11.98
N GLY A 52 -6.22 -8.37 11.94
CA GLY A 52 -6.83 -9.65 11.57
C GLY A 52 -6.33 -10.12 10.21
N ARG A 53 -6.10 -11.43 10.06
CA ARG A 53 -5.56 -12.04 8.82
C ARG A 53 -6.30 -11.61 7.54
N ASN A 54 -7.60 -11.37 7.62
CA ASN A 54 -8.43 -10.93 6.50
C ASN A 54 -8.07 -9.51 6.02
N ILE A 55 -7.56 -8.65 6.89
CA ILE A 55 -7.14 -7.28 6.53
C ILE A 55 -5.91 -7.32 5.61
N TYR A 56 -4.97 -8.21 5.89
CA TYR A 56 -3.80 -8.44 5.01
C TYR A 56 -4.22 -8.95 3.63
N LEU A 57 -5.18 -9.87 3.58
CA LEU A 57 -5.72 -10.38 2.32
C LEU A 57 -6.42 -9.28 1.51
N LEU A 58 -7.28 -8.50 2.18
CA LEU A 58 -7.99 -7.39 1.56
C LEU A 58 -7.01 -6.35 1.00
N ALA A 59 -6.03 -5.92 1.80
CA ALA A 59 -5.03 -4.96 1.38
C ALA A 59 -4.13 -5.50 0.26
N THR A 60 -3.83 -6.79 0.25
CA THR A 60 -3.14 -7.47 -0.86
C THR A 60 -3.95 -7.34 -2.16
N ILE A 61 -5.23 -7.73 -2.12
CA ILE A 61 -6.09 -7.69 -3.32
C ILE A 61 -6.19 -6.26 -3.84
N LEU A 62 -6.39 -5.29 -2.95
CA LEU A 62 -6.46 -3.87 -3.34
C LEU A 62 -5.18 -3.40 -4.03
N LEU A 63 -4.00 -3.67 -3.46
CA LEU A 63 -2.72 -3.29 -4.05
C LEU A 63 -2.42 -4.02 -5.36
N VAL A 64 -2.83 -5.27 -5.50
CA VAL A 64 -2.63 -6.04 -6.74
C VAL A 64 -3.53 -5.51 -7.85
N VAL A 65 -4.81 -5.29 -7.57
CA VAL A 65 -5.77 -4.72 -8.54
C VAL A 65 -5.32 -3.33 -8.97
N ASP A 66 -4.94 -2.48 -8.02
CA ASP A 66 -4.40 -1.15 -8.30
C ASP A 66 -3.07 -1.20 -9.05
N GLY A 67 -2.16 -2.11 -8.70
CA GLY A 67 -0.90 -2.32 -9.42
C GLY A 67 -1.13 -2.75 -10.88
N ILE A 68 -2.08 -3.64 -11.13
CA ILE A 68 -2.50 -4.02 -12.50
C ILE A 68 -3.10 -2.82 -13.22
N TYR A 69 -3.98 -2.05 -12.57
CA TYR A 69 -4.58 -0.84 -13.16
C TYR A 69 -3.51 0.18 -13.55
N GLN A 70 -2.57 0.48 -12.65
CA GLN A 70 -1.48 1.41 -12.90
C GLN A 70 -0.56 0.94 -14.04
N PHE A 71 -0.27 -0.36 -14.09
CA PHE A 71 0.62 -0.93 -15.09
C PHE A 71 -0.01 -0.94 -16.50
N PHE A 72 -1.26 -1.39 -16.62
CA PHE A 72 -1.91 -1.65 -17.91
C PHE A 72 -2.79 -0.51 -18.41
N ILE A 73 -3.46 0.23 -17.52
CA ILE A 73 -4.44 1.26 -17.90
C ILE A 73 -3.80 2.64 -17.90
N GLU A 74 -3.22 3.05 -16.77
CA GLU A 74 -2.53 4.36 -16.65
C GLU A 74 -1.14 4.38 -17.29
N ARG A 75 -0.62 3.21 -17.68
CA ARG A 75 0.74 3.03 -18.23
C ARG A 75 1.84 3.61 -17.33
N SER A 76 1.56 3.73 -16.03
CA SER A 76 2.48 4.18 -15.00
C SER A 76 3.26 2.97 -14.48
N ILE A 77 4.24 2.53 -15.29
CA ILE A 77 5.01 1.28 -15.08
C ILE A 77 5.58 1.22 -13.67
N PHE A 78 6.21 2.30 -13.19
CA PHE A 78 6.82 2.34 -11.86
C PHE A 78 5.78 2.21 -10.74
N ALA A 79 4.66 2.93 -10.83
CA ALA A 79 3.58 2.83 -9.84
C ALA A 79 3.01 1.40 -9.82
N GLY A 80 2.77 0.81 -10.99
CA GLY A 80 2.29 -0.57 -11.11
C GLY A 80 3.24 -1.58 -10.46
N ILE A 81 4.54 -1.50 -10.74
CA ILE A 81 5.55 -2.39 -10.14
C ILE A 81 5.58 -2.24 -8.62
N ILE A 82 5.56 -0.99 -8.12
CA ILE A 82 5.58 -0.69 -6.69
C ILE A 82 4.34 -1.29 -6.00
N GLY A 83 3.15 -1.08 -6.57
CA GLY A 83 1.90 -1.63 -6.05
C GLY A 83 1.91 -3.17 -5.98
N LEU A 84 2.34 -3.82 -7.07
CA LEU A 84 2.44 -5.28 -7.13
C LEU A 84 3.46 -5.84 -6.13
N PHE A 85 4.63 -5.20 -6.00
CA PHE A 85 5.66 -5.62 -5.06
C PHE A 85 5.17 -5.55 -3.60
N PHE A 86 4.50 -4.45 -3.23
CA PHE A 86 3.94 -4.30 -1.89
C PHE A 86 2.73 -5.22 -1.64
N GLY A 87 1.89 -5.45 -2.66
CA GLY A 87 0.84 -6.46 -2.61
C GLY A 87 1.42 -7.85 -2.31
N PHE A 88 2.48 -8.26 -3.00
CA PHE A 88 3.18 -9.51 -2.72
C PHE A 88 3.76 -9.57 -1.30
N SER A 89 4.31 -8.47 -0.80
CA SER A 89 4.81 -8.39 0.57
C SER A 89 3.71 -8.60 1.62
N LEU A 90 2.52 -8.00 1.45
CA LEU A 90 1.37 -8.24 2.34
C LEU A 90 0.86 -9.67 2.26
N TRP A 91 0.87 -10.28 1.06
CA TRP A 91 0.51 -11.67 0.89
C TRP A 91 1.42 -12.59 1.72
N GLN A 92 2.73 -12.31 1.73
CA GLN A 92 3.67 -13.04 2.59
C GLN A 92 3.34 -12.87 4.08
N SER A 93 3.01 -11.65 4.54
CA SER A 93 2.51 -11.44 5.91
C SER A 93 1.24 -12.24 6.19
N HIS A 94 0.28 -12.28 5.27
CA HIS A 94 -0.94 -13.08 5.40
C HIS A 94 -0.64 -14.58 5.58
N GLN A 95 0.31 -15.12 4.81
CA GLN A 95 0.72 -16.53 4.93
C GLN A 95 1.46 -16.81 6.23
N ARG A 96 2.26 -15.86 6.75
CA ARG A 96 2.94 -16.00 8.04
C ARG A 96 1.95 -16.12 9.20
N LEU A 97 0.89 -15.32 9.19
CA LEU A 97 -0.17 -15.36 10.21
C LEU A 97 -1.04 -16.63 10.18
N LYS A 98 -0.87 -17.50 9.18
CA LYS A 98 -1.50 -18.83 9.12
C LYS A 98 -0.71 -19.90 9.89
N ARG A 99 0.60 -19.70 10.11
CA ARG A 99 1.43 -20.56 10.95
C ARG A 99 1.30 -20.16 12.40
#